data_AF-A0A353EH65-F1
#
_entry.id   AF-A0A353EH65-F1
#
_cell.length_a   1.000
_cell.length_b   1.000
_cell.length_c   1.000
_cell.angle_alpha   90.00
_cell.angle_beta   90.00
_cell.angle_gamma   90.00
#
_symmetry.space_group_name_H-M   'P 1'
#
loop_
_entity.id
_entity.type
_entity.pdbx_description
1 polymer ?
#
loop_
_entity_poly.entity_id
_entity_poly.type
_entity_poly.pdbx_seq_one_letter_code
_entity_poly.pdbx_strand_id
1 'polypeptide(L)'
;SGWAAQIHFAIQQLKNAAETLLPLALGGTAVGTGLNAHPSFAELVCDQLASITELQFHPAPNRFAALASHEPLLQVSSALKITASALMKIANDVRWLGSGPYCGLGELTLPANEPGSSIMPGK
;
A
#
# COMPACT_ATOMS: atom_id res chain seq x y z
N SER A 1 9.73 -18.30 -10.01
CA SER A 1 8.25 -18.34 -9.93
C SER A 1 7.73 -17.92 -8.55
N GLY A 2 8.30 -18.40 -7.43
CA GLY A 2 7.82 -18.07 -6.07
C GLY A 2 7.79 -16.57 -5.75
N TRP A 3 8.87 -15.83 -6.01
CA TRP A 3 8.92 -14.37 -5.78
C TRP A 3 7.82 -13.62 -6.53
N ALA A 4 7.59 -13.96 -7.81
CA ALA A 4 6.54 -13.34 -8.62
C ALA A 4 5.13 -13.61 -8.04
N ALA A 5 4.87 -14.83 -7.56
CA ALA A 5 3.60 -15.16 -6.90
C ALA A 5 3.38 -14.34 -5.61
N GLN A 6 4.44 -14.14 -4.81
CA GLN A 6 4.36 -13.28 -3.61
C GLN A 6 4.02 -11.83 -3.95
N ILE A 7 4.59 -11.29 -5.03
CA ILE A 7 4.29 -9.93 -5.51
C ILE A 7 2.85 -9.83 -6.04
N HIS A 8 2.38 -10.79 -6.84
CA HIS A 8 0.99 -10.79 -7.31
C HIS A 8 0.00 -10.82 -6.15
N PHE A 9 0.28 -11.64 -5.12
CA PHE A 9 -0.54 -11.67 -3.91
C PHE A 9 -0.54 -10.30 -3.20
N ALA A 10 0.64 -9.69 -3.00
CA ALA A 10 0.76 -8.38 -2.37
C ALA A 10 -0.01 -7.28 -3.14
N ILE A 11 0.09 -7.27 -4.47
CA ILE A 11 -0.67 -6.35 -5.34
C ILE A 11 -2.18 -6.51 -5.13
N GLN A 12 -2.67 -7.75 -5.06
CA GLN A 12 -4.10 -8.00 -4.83
C GLN A 12 -4.55 -7.47 -3.45
N GLN A 13 -3.75 -7.67 -2.41
CA GLN A 13 -4.06 -7.14 -1.07
C GLN A 13 -4.08 -5.61 -1.06
N LEU A 14 -3.13 -4.97 -1.73
CA LEU A 14 -3.09 -3.51 -1.85
C LEU A 14 -4.31 -2.96 -2.59
N LYS A 15 -4.70 -3.59 -3.70
CA LYS A 15 -5.92 -3.21 -4.45
C LYS A 15 -7.16 -3.34 -3.58
N ASN A 16 -7.34 -4.48 -2.91
CA ASN A 16 -8.47 -4.69 -2.02
C ASN A 16 -8.51 -3.67 -0.87
N ALA A 17 -7.36 -3.34 -0.28
CA ALA A 17 -7.28 -2.37 0.79
C ALA A 17 -7.56 -0.93 0.28
N ALA A 18 -7.14 -0.59 -0.93
CA ALA A 18 -7.39 0.71 -1.53
C ALA A 18 -8.89 0.97 -1.73
N GLU A 19 -9.68 -0.04 -2.11
CA GLU A 19 -11.15 0.08 -2.22
C GLU A 19 -11.79 0.52 -0.90
N THR A 20 -11.21 0.14 0.24
CA THR A 20 -11.75 0.53 1.55
C THR A 20 -11.58 2.01 1.89
N LEU A 21 -10.79 2.75 1.10
CA LEU A 21 -10.58 4.19 1.25
C LEU A 21 -11.59 5.04 0.48
N LEU A 22 -12.36 4.45 -0.44
CA LEU A 22 -13.36 5.16 -1.24
C LEU A 22 -14.59 5.66 -0.45
N PRO A 23 -15.05 4.98 0.62
CA PRO A 23 -16.12 5.51 1.48
C PRO A 23 -15.63 6.71 2.33
N LEU A 24 -16.29 7.86 2.19
CA LEU A 24 -15.93 9.10 2.89
C LEU A 24 -16.91 9.43 4.02
N ALA A 25 -16.39 9.88 5.17
CA ALA A 25 -17.19 10.32 6.32
C ALA A 25 -17.95 11.66 6.11
N LEU A 26 -17.93 12.20 4.88
CA LEU A 26 -18.56 13.45 4.51
C LEU A 26 -20.06 13.47 4.81
N GLY A 27 -20.55 14.64 5.20
CA GLY A 27 -21.92 14.81 5.69
C GLY A 27 -22.14 14.25 7.10
N GLY A 28 -21.13 13.67 7.76
CA GLY A 28 -21.23 13.25 9.17
C GLY A 28 -21.18 14.43 10.15
N THR A 29 -20.57 15.54 9.73
CA THR A 29 -20.37 16.75 10.55
C THR A 29 -19.65 16.42 11.86
N ALA A 30 -20.09 16.97 13.01
CA ALA A 30 -19.36 16.85 14.27
C ALA A 30 -19.34 15.41 14.83
N VAL A 31 -20.45 14.68 14.75
CA VAL A 31 -20.64 13.40 15.47
C VAL A 31 -21.33 12.30 14.66
N GLY A 32 -21.47 12.47 13.34
CA GLY A 32 -22.06 11.47 12.45
C GLY A 32 -23.56 11.65 12.15
N THR A 33 -24.23 12.58 12.82
CA THR A 33 -25.66 12.87 12.63
C THR A 33 -25.99 13.66 11.37
N GLY A 34 -25.00 14.37 10.82
CA GLY A 34 -25.21 15.30 9.71
C GLY A 34 -25.89 16.62 10.07
N LEU A 35 -25.95 16.95 11.37
CA LEU A 35 -26.50 18.23 11.80
C LEU A 35 -25.73 19.40 11.17
N ASN A 36 -26.45 20.36 10.58
CA ASN A 36 -25.91 21.51 9.83
C ASN A 36 -25.26 21.16 8.47
N ALA A 37 -25.41 19.93 7.96
CA ALA A 37 -25.09 19.62 6.57
C ALA A 37 -26.36 19.64 5.70
N HIS A 38 -26.24 20.17 4.49
CA HIS A 38 -27.29 20.01 3.48
C HIS A 38 -27.43 18.51 3.13
N PRO A 39 -28.65 17.96 2.95
CA PRO A 39 -28.85 16.52 2.71
C PRO A 39 -28.03 15.96 1.53
N SER A 40 -27.88 16.73 0.45
CA SER A 40 -27.11 16.34 -0.74
C SER A 40 -25.60 16.63 -0.66
N PHE A 41 -25.11 17.21 0.45
CA PHE A 41 -23.72 17.68 0.54
C PHE A 41 -22.70 16.56 0.30
N ALA A 42 -22.89 15.40 0.94
CA ALA A 42 -21.91 14.31 0.84
C ALA A 42 -21.82 13.75 -0.58
N GLU A 43 -22.96 13.54 -1.24
CA GLU A 43 -23.04 13.02 -2.61
C GLU A 43 -22.39 13.99 -3.60
N LEU A 44 -22.77 15.28 -3.55
CA LEU A 44 -22.22 16.30 -4.45
C LEU A 44 -20.70 16.45 -4.31
N VAL A 45 -20.16 16.36 -3.09
CA VAL A 45 -18.71 16.43 -2.89
C VAL A 45 -18.04 15.16 -3.42
N CYS A 46 -18.63 13.98 -3.23
CA CYS A 46 -18.08 12.73 -3.78
C CYS A 46 -18.07 12.77 -5.32
N ASP A 47 -19.13 13.24 -5.96
CA ASP A 47 -19.20 13.41 -7.42
C ASP A 47 -18.13 14.38 -7.92
N GLN A 48 -17.94 15.51 -7.21
CA GLN A 48 -16.90 16.47 -7.54
C GLN A 48 -15.50 15.86 -7.40
N LEU A 49 -15.24 15.11 -6.32
CA LEU A 49 -13.97 14.42 -6.12
C LEU A 49 -13.73 13.36 -7.20
N ALA A 50 -14.76 12.60 -7.58
CA ALA A 50 -14.69 11.63 -8.64
C ALA A 50 -14.35 12.28 -10.00
N SER A 51 -14.92 13.46 -10.29
CA SER A 51 -14.59 14.21 -11.51
C SER A 51 -13.14 14.69 -11.58
N ILE A 52 -12.51 14.98 -10.43
CA ILE A 52 -11.14 15.51 -10.35
C ILE A 52 -10.10 14.39 -10.34
N THR A 53 -10.42 13.28 -9.68
CA THR A 53 -9.47 12.21 -9.38
C THR A 53 -9.65 10.96 -10.21
N GLU A 54 -10.78 10.84 -10.92
CA GLU A 54 -11.23 9.64 -11.63
C GLU A 54 -11.45 8.43 -10.69
N LEU A 55 -11.51 8.66 -9.37
CA LEU A 55 -11.79 7.63 -8.36
C LEU A 55 -13.24 7.68 -7.91
N GLN A 56 -13.86 6.51 -7.75
CA GLN A 56 -15.28 6.38 -7.41
C GLN A 56 -15.51 6.53 -5.89
N PHE A 57 -15.28 7.74 -5.38
CA PHE A 57 -15.61 8.07 -3.98
C PHE A 57 -17.13 8.02 -3.75
N HIS A 58 -17.53 7.62 -2.54
CA HIS A 58 -18.94 7.63 -2.17
C HIS A 58 -19.11 7.92 -0.66
N PRO A 59 -20.29 8.37 -0.22
CA PRO A 59 -20.55 8.53 1.21
C PRO A 59 -20.41 7.21 1.97
N ALA A 60 -19.81 7.27 3.16
CA ALA A 60 -19.71 6.10 4.04
C ALA A 60 -21.12 5.63 4.47
N PRO A 61 -21.41 4.31 4.43
CA PRO A 61 -22.74 3.79 4.76
C PRO A 61 -23.13 4.05 6.22
N ASN A 62 -22.14 4.13 7.12
CA ASN A 62 -22.33 4.52 8.50
C ASN A 62 -21.31 5.59 8.88
N ARG A 63 -21.78 6.81 9.07
CA ARG A 63 -20.93 7.98 9.40
C ARG A 63 -20.44 7.97 10.84
N PHE A 64 -21.13 7.31 11.75
CA PHE A 64 -20.66 7.13 13.12
C PHE A 64 -19.41 6.24 13.15
N ALA A 65 -19.46 5.11 12.45
CA ALA A 65 -18.31 4.22 12.33
C ALA A 65 -17.12 4.93 11.65
N ALA A 66 -17.37 5.61 10.53
CA ALA A 66 -16.31 6.29 9.78
C ALA A 66 -15.63 7.45 10.56
N LEU A 67 -16.32 8.04 11.55
CA LEU A 67 -15.76 9.08 12.42
C LEU A 67 -15.14 8.52 13.71
N ALA A 68 -15.74 7.47 14.28
CA ALA A 68 -15.30 6.91 15.55
C ALA A 68 -14.06 6.01 15.42
N SER A 69 -13.86 5.41 14.25
CA SER A 69 -12.78 4.47 14.00
C SER A 69 -12.25 4.51 12.57
N HIS A 70 -11.08 3.91 12.37
CA HIS A 70 -10.30 4.01 11.12
C HIS A 70 -9.80 2.64 10.65
N GLU A 71 -10.66 1.61 10.72
CA GLU A 71 -10.36 0.26 10.25
C GLU A 71 -9.85 0.22 8.80
N PRO A 72 -10.37 1.01 7.83
CA PRO A 72 -9.81 1.05 6.49
C PRO A 72 -8.31 1.40 6.45
N LEU A 73 -7.86 2.36 7.27
CA LEU A 73 -6.44 2.72 7.36
C LEU A 73 -5.61 1.58 7.96
N LEU A 74 -6.17 0.84 8.93
CA LEU A 74 -5.52 -0.36 9.48
C LEU A 74 -5.41 -1.48 8.44
N GLN A 75 -6.41 -1.65 7.58
CA GLN A 75 -6.34 -2.61 6.46
C GLN A 75 -5.25 -2.24 5.46
N VAL A 76 -5.14 -0.96 5.08
CA VAL A 76 -4.07 -0.46 4.21
C VAL A 76 -2.70 -0.68 4.83
N SER A 77 -2.52 -0.32 6.11
CA SER A 77 -1.28 -0.56 6.84
C SER A 77 -0.91 -2.05 6.88
N SER A 78 -1.91 -2.92 7.05
CA SER A 78 -1.71 -4.38 7.02
C SER A 78 -1.29 -4.89 5.65
N ALA A 79 -1.92 -4.40 4.57
CA ALA A 79 -1.54 -4.74 3.20
C ALA A 79 -0.12 -4.26 2.85
N LEU A 80 0.28 -3.08 3.32
CA LEU A 80 1.65 -2.58 3.21
C LEU A 80 2.63 -3.48 3.97
N LYS A 81 2.27 -3.93 5.18
CA LYS A 81 3.11 -4.85 5.96
C LYS A 81 3.30 -6.21 5.27
N ILE A 82 2.25 -6.76 4.66
CA ILE A 82 2.32 -7.98 3.84
C ILE A 82 3.32 -7.77 2.70
N THR A 83 3.19 -6.65 1.98
CA THR A 83 4.08 -6.29 0.87
C THR A 83 5.53 -6.16 1.33
N ALA A 84 5.77 -5.45 2.43
CA ALA A 84 7.11 -5.27 3.00
C ALA A 84 7.74 -6.60 3.41
N SER A 85 6.96 -7.51 3.99
CA SER A 85 7.44 -8.85 4.38
C SER A 85 7.86 -9.67 3.15
N ALA A 86 7.08 -9.62 2.07
CA ALA A 86 7.43 -10.28 0.82
C ALA A 86 8.71 -9.70 0.20
N LEU A 87 8.81 -8.37 0.12
CA LEU A 87 9.97 -7.67 -0.42
C LEU A 87 11.23 -7.94 0.41
N MET A 88 11.13 -7.92 1.74
CA MET A 88 12.23 -8.24 2.64
C MET A 88 12.77 -9.65 2.38
N LYS A 89 11.88 -10.64 2.22
CA LYS A 89 12.28 -12.01 1.90
C LYS A 89 12.98 -12.07 0.55
N ILE A 90 12.41 -11.48 -0.49
CA ILE A 90 12.98 -11.49 -1.86
C ILE A 90 14.35 -10.82 -1.87
N ALA A 91 14.48 -9.64 -1.25
CA ALA A 91 15.75 -8.93 -1.16
C ALA A 91 16.81 -9.74 -0.40
N ASN A 92 16.41 -10.44 0.67
CA ASN A 92 17.29 -11.32 1.42
C ASN A 92 17.78 -12.51 0.58
N ASP A 93 16.89 -13.19 -0.15
CA ASP A 93 17.29 -14.27 -1.03
C ASP A 93 18.29 -13.77 -2.08
N VAL A 94 17.99 -12.65 -2.76
CA VAL A 94 18.84 -12.09 -3.82
C VAL A 94 20.23 -11.76 -3.29
N ARG A 95 20.35 -11.09 -2.13
CA ARG A 95 21.67 -10.77 -1.56
C ARG A 95 22.46 -11.99 -1.08
N TRP A 96 21.78 -13.03 -0.59
CA TRP A 96 22.44 -14.27 -0.17
C TRP A 96 22.91 -15.07 -1.37
N LEU A 97 22.06 -15.24 -2.38
CA LEU A 97 22.41 -15.92 -3.63
C LEU A 97 23.52 -15.19 -4.39
N GLY A 98 23.55 -13.86 -4.31
CA GLY A 98 24.62 -13.01 -4.86
C GLY A 98 25.84 -12.84 -3.94
N SER A 99 25.89 -13.48 -2.77
CA SER A 99 27.02 -13.35 -1.85
C SER A 99 28.28 -14.03 -2.40
N GLY A 100 29.44 -13.40 -2.24
CA GLY A 100 30.69 -13.88 -2.84
C GLY A 100 31.78 -12.80 -2.81
N PRO A 101 32.79 -12.85 -3.70
CA PRO A 101 32.89 -13.76 -4.85
C PRO A 101 33.46 -15.14 -4.53
N TYR A 102 34.23 -15.30 -3.44
CA TYR A 102 34.94 -16.57 -3.15
C TYR A 102 34.40 -17.33 -1.93
N CYS A 103 33.79 -16.62 -0.96
CA CYS A 103 33.42 -17.16 0.34
C CYS A 103 31.91 -17.07 0.62
N GLY A 104 31.08 -17.06 -0.43
CA GLY A 104 29.61 -16.98 -0.35
C GLY A 104 28.94 -18.10 -1.15
N LEU A 105 27.68 -17.90 -1.54
CA LEU A 105 26.94 -18.85 -2.40
C LEU A 105 27.27 -18.67 -3.89
N GLY A 106 27.32 -17.42 -4.37
CA GLY A 106 27.72 -17.10 -5.75
C GLY A 106 26.79 -17.62 -6.86
N GLU A 107 25.53 -17.93 -6.56
CA GLU A 107 24.57 -18.48 -7.53
C GLU A 107 24.00 -17.41 -8.49
N LEU A 108 24.00 -16.14 -8.06
CA LEU A 108 23.59 -15.00 -8.88
C LEU A 108 24.72 -13.99 -9.02
N THR A 109 24.81 -13.36 -10.20
CA THR A 109 25.66 -12.18 -10.41
C THR A 109 24.79 -10.94 -10.44
N LEU A 110 24.99 -10.03 -9.48
CA LEU A 110 24.22 -8.79 -9.38
C LEU A 110 24.89 -7.68 -10.19
N PRO A 111 24.12 -6.77 -10.82
CA PRO A 111 24.69 -5.60 -11.50
C PRO A 111 25.46 -4.70 -10.53
N ALA A 112 26.67 -4.29 -10.91
CA ALA A 112 27.45 -3.31 -10.16
C ALA A 112 27.08 -1.89 -10.62
N ASN A 113 26.41 -1.14 -9.74
CA ASN A 113 25.98 0.24 -10.03
C ASN A 113 26.94 1.29 -9.44
N GLU A 114 27.54 0.99 -8.28
CA GLU A 114 28.51 1.84 -7.59
C GLU A 114 29.77 1.05 -7.22
N PRO A 115 30.95 1.70 -7.15
CA PRO A 115 32.15 1.06 -6.60
C PRO A 115 31.95 0.71 -5.12
N GLY A 116 31.89 -0.57 -4.77
CA GLY A 116 31.71 -1.01 -3.39
C GLY A 116 32.94 -0.78 -2.51
N SER A 117 34.14 -0.76 -3.11
CA SER A 117 35.40 -0.35 -2.48
C SER A 117 36.45 -0.04 -3.54
N SER A 118 37.26 0.99 -3.31
CA SER A 118 38.33 1.41 -4.24
C SER A 118 39.48 0.42 -4.36
N ILE A 119 39.67 -0.49 -3.39
CA ILE A 119 40.81 -1.41 -3.32
C ILE A 119 40.41 -2.88 -3.59
N MET A 120 39.13 -3.23 -3.47
CA MET A 120 38.65 -4.61 -3.59
C MET A 120 37.81 -4.78 -4.86
N PRO A 121 38.40 -5.20 -5.99
CA PRO A 121 37.64 -5.48 -7.20
C PRO A 121 36.65 -6.63 -6.97
N GLY A 122 35.40 -6.43 -7.38
CA GLY A 122 34.32 -7.41 -7.19
C GLY A 122 33.69 -7.43 -5.79
N LYS A 123 34.01 -6.46 -4.93
CA LYS A 123 33.26 -6.17 -3.70
C LYS A 123 32.07 -5.25 -3.96
#